data_AF-A0A3C0GC78-F1
#
_entry.id   AF-A0A3C0GC78-F1
#
_cell.length_a   1.000
_cell.length_b   1.000
_cell.length_c   1.000
_cell.angle_alpha   90.00
_cell.angle_beta   90.00
_cell.angle_gamma   90.00
#
_symmetry.space_group_name_H-M   'P 1'
#
loop_
_entity.id
_entity.type
_entity.pdbx_description
1 polymer ?
#
loop_
_entity_poly.entity_id
_entity_poly.type
_entity_poly.pdbx_seq_one_letter_code
_entity_poly.pdbx_strand_id
1 'polypeptide(L)'
;IWFHMLATGFFGLVHGFGFSNYFKMMIMGEEDKLAPLLGFAGGIELSQVVIVLLVLVLAFVVQTIMNVKQRVFILVGSIVVILITLPLLYETFPF
;
A
#
# COMPACT_ATOMS: atom_id res chain seq x y z
N ILE A 1 13.36 -16.58 -7.15
CA ILE A 1 12.46 -17.13 -6.08
C ILE A 1 12.87 -16.60 -4.70
N TRP A 2 14.07 -16.93 -4.19
CA TRP A 2 14.54 -16.45 -2.88
C TRP A 2 14.50 -14.92 -2.71
N PHE A 3 14.96 -14.18 -3.72
CA PHE A 3 14.88 -12.72 -3.71
C PHE A 3 13.44 -12.18 -3.63
N HIS A 4 12.50 -12.80 -4.35
CA HIS A 4 11.10 -12.39 -4.31
C HIS A 4 10.48 -12.66 -2.93
N MET A 5 10.79 -13.81 -2.32
CA MET A 5 10.32 -14.13 -0.97
C MET A 5 10.85 -13.12 0.07
N LEU A 6 12.14 -12.79 -0.01
CA LEU A 6 12.74 -11.77 0.85
C LEU A 6 12.09 -10.40 0.65
N ALA A 7 11.90 -9.98 -0.61
CA ALA A 7 11.25 -8.71 -0.92
C ALA A 7 9.81 -8.67 -0.38
N THR A 8 9.02 -9.73 -0.63
CA THR A 8 7.63 -9.82 -0.14
C THR A 8 7.58 -9.76 1.40
N GLY A 9 8.46 -10.50 2.08
CA GLY A 9 8.53 -10.47 3.54
C GLY A 9 8.93 -9.09 4.07
N PHE A 10 9.96 -8.47 3.50
CA PHE A 10 10.44 -7.15 3.90
C PHE A 10 9.37 -6.08 3.72
N PHE A 11 8.77 -5.96 2.53
CA PHE A 11 7.73 -4.96 2.27
C PHE A 11 6.45 -5.24 3.07
N GLY A 12 6.14 -6.51 3.35
CA GLY A 12 5.07 -6.91 4.25
C GLY A 12 5.29 -6.42 5.68
N LEU A 13 6.51 -6.54 6.22
CA LEU A 13 6.86 -6.01 7.53
C LEU A 13 6.77 -4.48 7.58
N VAL A 14 7.29 -3.79 6.56
CA VAL A 14 7.19 -2.32 6.45
C VAL A 14 5.73 -1.87 6.48
N HIS A 15 4.85 -2.53 5.73
CA HIS A 15 3.41 -2.24 5.77
C HIS A 15 2.81 -2.52 7.15
N GLY A 16 3.06 -3.69 7.72
CA GLY A 16 2.55 -4.07 9.04
C GLY A 16 2.95 -3.08 10.14
N PHE A 17 4.21 -2.63 10.14
CA PHE A 17 4.68 -1.61 11.09
C PHE A 17 4.06 -0.23 10.84
N GLY A 18 3.87 0.17 9.58
CA GLY A 18 3.20 1.43 9.23
C GLY A 18 1.76 1.53 9.76
N PHE A 19 1.04 0.40 9.81
CA PHE A 19 -0.33 0.33 10.32
C PHE A 19 -0.43 0.12 11.83
N SER A 20 0.66 -0.29 12.50
CA SER A 20 0.65 -0.64 13.93
C SER A 20 0.24 0.53 14.84
N ASN A 21 0.64 1.76 14.51
CA ASN A 21 0.25 2.95 15.26
C ASN A 21 -1.26 3.23 15.14
N TYR A 22 -1.83 3.06 13.95
CA TYR A 22 -3.28 3.21 13.73
C TYR A 22 -4.08 2.14 14.47
N PHE A 23 -3.63 0.89 14.42
CA PHE A 23 -4.24 -0.20 15.18
C PHE A 23 -4.22 0.09 16.68
N LYS A 24 -3.07 0.55 17.20
CA LYS A 24 -2.93 0.92 18.61
C LYS A 24 -3.88 2.04 19.00
N MET A 25 -4.08 3.05 18.15
CA MET A 25 -5.04 4.13 18.41
C MET A 25 -6.49 3.63 18.41
N MET A 26 -6.84 2.71 17.51
CA MET A 26 -8.20 2.16 17.39
C MET A 26 -8.59 1.28 18.59
N ILE A 27 -7.62 0.60 19.20
CA ILE A 27 -7.86 -0.34 20.31
C ILE A 27 -7.73 0.30 21.70
N MET A 28 -7.44 1.60 21.78
CA MET A 28 -7.35 2.30 23.06
C MET A 28 -8.69 2.25 23.80
N GLY A 29 -8.73 1.57 24.95
CA GLY A 29 -9.92 1.45 25.79
C GLY A 29 -10.73 0.16 25.61
N GLU A 30 -10.34 -0.72 24.69
CA GLU A 30 -10.98 -2.03 24.48
C GLU A 30 -10.31 -3.13 25.32
N GLU A 31 -11.12 -3.92 26.04
CA GLU A 31 -10.64 -5.08 26.82
C GLU A 31 -10.38 -6.30 25.92
N ASP A 32 -11.23 -6.52 24.91
CA ASP A 32 -11.05 -7.58 23.91
C ASP A 32 -10.37 -7.06 22.65
N LYS A 33 -9.26 -7.69 22.29
CA LYS A 33 -8.41 -7.27 21.17
C LYS A 33 -8.61 -8.08 19.90
N LEU A 34 -9.26 -9.23 19.99
CA LEU A 34 -9.34 -10.16 18.86
C LEU A 34 -10.32 -9.66 17.79
N ALA A 35 -11.51 -9.21 18.19
CA ALA A 35 -12.50 -8.68 17.26
C ALA A 35 -12.00 -7.40 16.52
N PRO A 36 -11.41 -6.40 17.21
CA PRO A 36 -10.81 -5.25 16.54
C PRO A 36 -9.66 -5.63 15.60
N LEU A 37 -8.82 -6.62 15.98
CA LEU A 37 -7.71 -7.08 15.15
C LEU A 37 -8.19 -7.70 13.83
N LEU A 38 -9.21 -8.56 13.89
CA LEU A 38 -9.78 -9.20 12.70
C LEU A 38 -10.44 -8.18 11.78
N GLY A 39 -11.19 -7.23 12.34
CA GLY A 39 -11.79 -6.14 11.57
C GLY A 39 -10.74 -5.25 10.90
N PHE A 40 -9.67 -4.91 11.62
CA PHE A 40 -8.56 -4.11 11.09
C PHE A 40 -7.82 -4.83 9.96
N ALA A 41 -7.39 -6.07 10.19
CA ALA A 41 -6.65 -6.85 9.22
C ALA A 41 -7.51 -7.13 7.97
N GLY A 42 -8.77 -7.54 8.16
CA GLY A 42 -9.70 -7.76 7.05
C GLY A 42 -9.98 -6.49 6.26
N GLY A 43 -10.09 -5.33 6.92
CA GLY A 43 -10.20 -4.04 6.26
C GLY A 43 -8.99 -3.69 5.39
N ILE A 44 -7.78 -3.97 5.87
CA ILE A 44 -6.53 -3.78 5.10
C ILE A 44 -6.51 -4.69 3.86
N GLU A 45 -6.77 -5.99 4.04
CA GLU A 45 -6.75 -6.96 2.94
C GLU A 45 -7.79 -6.61 1.86
N LEU A 46 -9.02 -6.23 2.27
CA LEU A 46 -10.05 -5.81 1.35
C LEU A 46 -9.64 -4.54 0.58
N SER A 47 -9.08 -3.55 1.28
CA SER A 47 -8.61 -2.31 0.67
C SER A 47 -7.50 -2.58 -0.36
N GLN A 48 -6.57 -3.49 -0.06
CA GLN A 48 -5.51 -3.89 -0.99
C GLN A 48 -6.09 -4.50 -2.27
N VAL A 49 -7.05 -5.43 -2.17
CA VAL A 49 -7.69 -6.03 -3.35
C VAL A 49 -8.40 -4.96 -4.19
N VAL A 50 -9.15 -4.06 -3.56
CA VAL A 50 -9.84 -2.96 -4.26
C VAL A 50 -8.85 -2.07 -5.01
N ILE A 51 -7.77 -1.64 -4.36
CA ILE A 51 -6.76 -0.78 -4.97
C ILE A 51 -6.06 -1.48 -6.14
N VAL A 52 -5.70 -2.77 -5.99
CA VAL A 52 -5.09 -3.55 -7.09
C VAL A 52 -6.03 -3.60 -8.29
N LEU A 53 -7.32 -3.88 -8.08
CA LEU A 53 -8.31 -3.92 -9.16
C LEU A 53 -8.43 -2.56 -9.86
N LEU A 54 -8.47 -1.46 -9.12
CA LEU A 54 -8.53 -0.11 -9.69
C LEU A 54 -7.31 0.20 -10.55
N VAL A 55 -6.11 -0.13 -10.07
CA VAL A 55 -4.86 0.07 -10.83
C VAL A 55 -4.84 -0.80 -12.09
N LEU A 56 -5.32 -2.04 -12.02
CA LEU A 56 -5.41 -2.93 -13.19
C LEU A 56 -6.42 -2.43 -14.23
N VAL A 57 -7.58 -1.94 -13.80
CA VAL A 57 -8.57 -1.34 -14.70
C VAL A 57 -8.00 -0.08 -15.36
N LEU A 58 -7.34 0.79 -14.59
CA LEU A 58 -6.68 1.97 -15.13
C LEU A 58 -5.58 1.59 -16.14
N ALA A 59 -4.75 0.60 -15.79
CA ALA A 59 -3.71 0.08 -16.67
C ALA A 59 -4.30 -0.47 -17.97
N PHE A 60 -5.41 -1.22 -17.90
CA PHE A 60 -6.12 -1.73 -19.06
C PHE A 60 -6.63 -0.59 -19.96
N VAL A 61 -7.31 0.41 -19.40
CA VAL A 61 -7.81 1.56 -20.17
C VAL A 61 -6.66 2.31 -20.85
N VAL A 62 -5.61 2.64 -20.11
CA VAL A 62 -4.48 3.43 -20.63
C VAL A 62 -3.67 2.65 -21.66
N GLN A 63 -3.42 1.36 -21.43
CA GLN A 63 -2.58 0.57 -22.33
C GLN A 63 -3.34 0.06 -23.54
N THR A 64 -4.60 -0.37 -23.38
CA THR A 64 -5.38 -0.98 -24.45
C THR A 64 -6.18 0.06 -25.24
N ILE A 65 -6.89 0.97 -24.58
CA ILE A 65 -7.74 1.94 -25.28
C ILE A 65 -6.89 3.10 -25.80
N MET A 66 -6.00 3.64 -24.96
CA MET A 66 -5.15 4.77 -25.34
C MET A 66 -3.83 4.35 -26.01
N ASN A 67 -3.57 3.04 -26.17
CA ASN A 67 -2.37 2.48 -26.82
C ASN A 67 -1.05 2.96 -26.18
N VAL A 68 -1.05 3.28 -24.89
CA VAL A 68 0.16 3.70 -24.17
C VAL A 68 1.01 2.48 -23.84
N LYS A 69 2.31 2.56 -24.11
CA LYS A 69 3.24 1.48 -23.79
C LYS A 69 3.30 1.27 -22.27
N GLN A 70 3.26 0.01 -21.83
CA GLN A 70 3.39 -0.38 -20.40
C GLN A 70 4.60 0.29 -19.72
N ARG A 71 5.74 0.41 -20.42
CA ARG A 71 6.93 1.10 -19.91
C ARG A 71 6.65 2.55 -19.52
N VAL A 72 5.88 3.28 -20.32
CA VAL A 72 5.51 4.67 -20.04
C VAL A 72 4.55 4.74 -18.85
N PHE A 73 3.56 3.84 -18.82
CA PHE A 73 2.63 3.74 -17.69
C PHE A 73 3.36 3.51 -16.35
N ILE A 74 4.30 2.56 -16.32
CA ILE A 74 5.11 2.27 -15.14
C ILE A 74 5.98 3.48 -14.78
N LEU A 75 6.68 4.06 -15.76
CA LEU A 75 7.59 5.19 -15.50
C LEU A 75 6.86 6.41 -14.93
N VAL A 76 5.72 6.78 -15.52
CA VAL A 76 4.91 7.90 -15.04
C VAL A 76 4.35 7.59 -13.65
N GLY A 77 3.82 6.39 -13.43
CA GLY A 77 3.33 5.96 -12.12
C GLY A 77 4.41 6.04 -11.04
N SER A 78 5.61 5.55 -11.33
CA SER A 78 6.76 5.62 -10.41
C SER A 78 7.17 7.06 -10.11
N ILE A 79 7.19 7.96 -11.11
CA ILE A 79 7.49 9.38 -10.90
C ILE A 79 6.45 10.01 -9.98
N VAL A 80 5.15 9.76 -10.23
CA VAL A 80 4.06 10.29 -9.40
C VAL A 80 4.20 9.82 -7.95
N VAL A 81 4.47 8.53 -7.73
CA VAL A 81 4.70 7.99 -6.39
C VAL A 81 5.87 8.69 -5.72
N ILE A 82 7.02 8.83 -6.38
CA ILE A 82 8.21 9.51 -5.82
C ILE A 82 7.90 10.97 -5.48
N LEU A 83 7.22 11.70 -6.37
CA LEU A 83 6.88 13.10 -6.14
C LEU A 83 5.94 13.31 -4.95
N ILE A 84 5.06 12.35 -4.67
CA ILE A 84 4.16 12.39 -3.52
C ILE A 84 4.92 11.96 -2.25
N THR A 85 5.76 10.93 -2.32
CA THR A 85 6.40 10.35 -1.12
C THR A 85 7.57 11.17 -0.61
N LEU A 86 8.30 11.89 -1.46
CA LEU A 86 9.44 12.71 -1.02
C LEU A 86 9.04 13.84 -0.05
N PRO A 87 8.01 14.67 -0.32
CA PRO A 87 7.52 15.66 0.63
C PRO A 87 7.00 15.02 1.93
N LEU A 88 6.22 13.93 1.82
CA LEU A 88 5.70 13.22 2.99
C LEU A 88 6.83 12.68 3.87
N LEU A 89 7.91 12.19 3.26
CA LEU A 89 9.09 11.72 3.99
C LEU A 89 9.79 12.87 4.72
N TYR A 90 9.89 14.04 4.08
CA TYR A 90 10.49 15.23 4.71
C TYR A 90 9.66 15.71 5.91
N GLU A 91 8.33 15.77 5.76
CA GLU A 91 7.43 16.21 6.84
C GLU A 91 7.36 15.23 8.02
N THR A 92 7.53 13.94 7.76
CA THR A 92 7.49 12.89 8.80
C THR A 92 8.88 12.47 9.28
N PHE A 93 9.93 13.17 8.84
CA PHE A 93 11.30 12.90 9.30
C PHE A 93 11.41 13.23 10.80
N PRO A 94 11.95 12.33 11.64
CA PRO A 94 11.90 12.47 13.10
C PRO A 94 12.89 13.50 13.68
N PHE A 95 13.53 14.31 12.84
CA PHE A 95 14.54 15.31 13.21
C PHE A 95 14.27 16.61 12.45
#